data_AF-A0A2D1UXH0-F1
#
_entry.id   AF-A0A2D1UXH0-F1
#
_cell.length_a   1.000
_cell.length_b   1.000
_cell.length_c   1.000
_cell.angle_alpha   90.00
_cell.angle_beta   90.00
_cell.angle_gamma   90.00
#
_symmetry.space_group_name_H-M   'P 1'
#
loop_
_entity.id
_entity.type
_entity.pdbx_description
1 polymer ?
#
loop_
_entity_poly.entity_id
_entity_poly.type
_entity_poly.pdbx_seq_one_letter_code
_entity_poly.pdbx_strand_id
1 'polypeptide(L)'
;MATSAACDAAESDSCRDDAEALNLKFVAIASILLAGVIGIAIPLVGKNRRVLRTDGSLFVGAKAFAAGVILATGFVHMLSGGSDALNSPCLPEFPWSKFPFSGFFAMMASLATLLVDFVGTQYYERKQGLARPTEDQVRVGSDDSRPGLESGIVSAQKESNGTIFGEEEGGRGMHIVGMHAHAAHHRHSHPQDACDGHVTEPGHVDSGHAHGHGHSHGFGDDDEDTGVRHVVVSQILELGIVSHSVIIGLSLGVSQSPCTIRPLVAALSFHQFFEGFALGGCISQAQFRNRSAAIMACFFAITTPLGIGVGIAISSSYNPNSAGALVTEGILDSMSAGILVYMALVDLIAADFLSKRMSCNFRLQILSYCLLFLGAGSMSLLAIWA
;
A
#
# COMPACT_ATOMS: atom_id res chain seq x y z
N MET A 1 -19.54 -34.99 19.54
CA MET A 1 -19.64 -34.30 20.83
C MET A 1 -18.31 -33.60 21.05
N ALA A 2 -18.22 -32.31 20.74
CA ALA A 2 -17.08 -31.50 21.16
C ALA A 2 -17.12 -31.47 22.69
N THR A 3 -16.06 -31.93 23.35
CA THR A 3 -15.97 -31.95 24.80
C THR A 3 -15.83 -30.51 25.28
N SER A 4 -16.88 -29.99 25.93
CA SER A 4 -16.92 -28.67 26.57
C SER A 4 -15.73 -28.40 27.51
N ALA A 5 -15.10 -29.45 28.03
CA ALA A 5 -13.92 -29.36 28.88
C ALA A 5 -12.68 -28.75 28.21
N ALA A 6 -12.56 -28.78 26.87
CA ALA A 6 -11.41 -28.18 26.16
C ALA A 6 -11.59 -26.68 25.88
N CYS A 7 -12.84 -26.19 25.85
CA CYS A 7 -13.14 -24.76 25.67
C CYS A 7 -12.96 -23.93 26.94
N ASP A 8 -12.98 -24.59 28.10
CA ASP A 8 -12.75 -23.97 29.40
C ASP A 8 -11.31 -24.17 29.91
N ALA A 9 -10.35 -24.49 29.03
CA ALA A 9 -8.97 -24.73 29.42
C ALA A 9 -8.32 -23.43 29.98
N ALA A 10 -8.33 -23.39 31.31
CA ALA A 10 -7.85 -22.37 32.23
C ALA A 10 -6.54 -21.66 31.87
N GLU A 11 -6.55 -20.33 31.94
CA GLU A 11 -5.37 -19.59 32.37
C GLU A 11 -5.08 -19.93 33.84
N SER A 12 -3.84 -20.28 34.14
CA SER A 12 -3.41 -20.55 35.52
C SER A 12 -3.70 -19.35 36.43
N ASP A 13 -4.19 -19.60 37.66
CA ASP A 13 -4.42 -18.59 38.71
C ASP A 13 -3.22 -17.64 38.95
N SER A 14 -2.01 -18.01 38.51
CA SER A 14 -0.78 -17.22 38.60
C SER A 14 -0.75 -15.96 37.71
N CYS A 15 -1.61 -15.85 36.69
CA CYS A 15 -1.56 -14.78 35.68
C CYS A 15 -2.86 -13.95 35.62
N ARG A 16 -3.72 -14.02 36.65
CA ARG A 16 -5.03 -13.36 36.65
C ARG A 16 -5.04 -12.21 37.65
N ASP A 17 -4.73 -11.00 37.17
CA ASP A 17 -4.87 -9.75 37.92
C ASP A 17 -5.58 -8.71 37.04
N ASP A 18 -6.88 -8.53 37.29
CA ASP A 18 -7.74 -7.64 36.50
C ASP A 18 -7.34 -6.17 36.65
N ALA A 19 -6.82 -5.77 37.82
CA ALA A 19 -6.40 -4.39 38.08
C ALA A 19 -5.08 -4.08 37.37
N GLU A 20 -4.14 -5.02 37.39
CA GLU A 20 -2.91 -4.91 36.62
C GLU A 20 -3.18 -4.96 35.11
N ALA A 21 -4.06 -5.84 34.65
CA ALA A 21 -4.45 -5.95 33.24
C ALA A 21 -5.04 -4.63 32.72
N LEU A 22 -5.92 -4.00 33.50
CA LEU A 22 -6.53 -2.73 33.15
C LEU A 22 -5.50 -1.58 33.07
N ASN A 23 -4.53 -1.54 33.99
CA ASN A 23 -3.42 -0.59 33.92
C ASN A 23 -2.57 -0.82 32.67
N LEU A 24 -2.26 -2.08 32.34
CA LEU A 24 -1.51 -2.43 31.13
C LEU A 24 -2.26 -2.05 29.85
N LYS A 25 -3.59 -2.16 29.81
CA LYS A 25 -4.40 -1.70 28.67
C LYS A 25 -4.31 -0.19 28.46
N PHE A 26 -4.30 0.61 29.54
CA PHE A 26 -4.08 2.07 29.40
C PHE A 26 -2.67 2.40 28.95
N VAL A 27 -1.66 1.68 29.45
CA VAL A 27 -0.28 1.79 28.95
C VAL A 27 -0.21 1.43 27.46
N ALA A 28 -0.90 0.36 27.04
CA ALA A 28 -1.01 -0.07 25.65
C ALA A 28 -1.57 1.03 24.75
N ILE A 29 -2.69 1.63 25.15
CA ILE A 29 -3.32 2.74 24.42
C ILE A 29 -2.31 3.88 24.22
N ALA A 30 -1.64 4.30 25.29
CA ALA A 30 -0.69 5.40 25.23
C ALA A 30 0.55 5.07 24.37
N SER A 31 1.13 3.87 24.53
CA SER A 31 2.35 3.48 23.82
C SER A 31 2.10 3.26 22.33
N ILE A 32 1.01 2.58 21.96
CA ILE A 32 0.64 2.30 20.56
C ILE A 32 0.29 3.59 19.84
N LEU A 33 -0.51 4.47 20.47
CA LEU A 33 -0.85 5.77 19.89
C LEU A 33 0.42 6.60 19.64
N LEU A 34 1.32 6.67 20.63
CA LEU A 34 2.56 7.43 20.49
C LEU A 34 3.45 6.84 19.39
N ALA A 35 3.62 5.52 19.37
CA ALA A 35 4.39 4.82 18.35
C ALA A 35 3.84 5.09 16.93
N GLY A 36 2.52 4.99 16.75
CA GLY A 36 1.85 5.26 15.48
C GLY A 36 1.99 6.72 15.01
N VAL A 37 1.79 7.68 15.92
CA VAL A 37 1.95 9.12 15.62
C VAL A 37 3.40 9.43 15.22
N ILE A 38 4.38 8.92 15.96
CA ILE A 38 5.79 9.11 15.61
C ILE A 38 6.11 8.44 14.27
N GLY A 39 5.62 7.21 14.05
CA GLY A 39 5.80 6.46 12.81
C GLY A 39 5.36 7.25 11.58
N ILE A 40 4.14 7.79 11.59
CA ILE A 40 3.62 8.61 10.47
C ILE A 40 4.32 9.97 10.37
N ALA A 41 4.64 10.61 11.49
CA ALA A 41 5.23 11.94 11.50
C ALA A 41 6.64 11.96 10.88
N ILE A 42 7.43 10.88 11.03
CA ILE A 42 8.82 10.82 10.53
C ILE A 42 8.88 11.06 9.01
N PRO A 43 8.19 10.29 8.14
CA PRO A 43 8.16 10.54 6.70
C PRO A 43 7.56 11.91 6.33
N LEU A 44 6.47 12.32 6.99
CA LEU A 44 5.76 13.58 6.70
C LEU A 44 6.63 14.82 6.98
N VAL A 45 7.31 14.85 8.13
CA VAL A 45 8.22 15.94 8.50
C VAL A 45 9.51 15.86 7.68
N GLY A 46 9.94 14.66 7.30
CA GLY A 46 11.11 14.42 6.45
C GLY A 46 11.05 15.13 5.10
N LYS A 47 9.84 15.33 4.55
CA LYS A 47 9.61 16.16 3.36
C LYS A 47 10.21 17.57 3.47
N ASN A 48 10.25 18.15 4.67
CA ASN A 48 10.71 19.52 4.91
C ASN A 48 12.14 19.61 5.49
N ARG A 49 12.84 18.50 5.77
CA ARG A 49 14.14 18.50 6.47
C ARG A 49 15.21 17.76 5.66
N ARG A 50 16.39 18.38 5.52
CA ARG A 50 17.50 17.92 4.65
C ARG A 50 18.09 16.56 5.06
N VAL A 51 18.01 16.18 6.34
CA VAL A 51 18.55 14.91 6.90
C VAL A 51 17.64 13.71 6.61
N LEU A 52 16.35 13.95 6.37
CA LEU A 52 15.33 12.91 6.14
C LEU A 52 14.63 13.11 4.80
N ARG A 53 15.37 13.61 3.79
CA ARG A 53 14.84 13.69 2.43
C ARG A 53 14.36 12.30 2.02
N THR A 54 13.16 12.25 1.45
CA THR A 54 12.55 11.05 0.86
C THR A 54 13.45 10.39 -0.20
N ASP A 55 14.47 11.12 -0.68
CA ASP A 55 15.49 10.64 -1.62
C ASP A 55 16.78 10.13 -0.94
N GLY A 56 16.83 9.99 0.38
CA GLY A 56 17.98 9.45 1.10
C GLY A 56 18.06 7.92 1.03
N SER A 57 19.28 7.36 1.05
CA SER A 57 19.48 5.90 1.17
C SER A 57 18.91 5.33 2.47
N LEU A 58 18.95 6.12 3.56
CA LEU A 58 18.38 5.76 4.85
C LEU A 58 16.85 5.61 4.79
N PHE A 59 16.16 6.50 4.07
CA PHE A 59 14.70 6.45 3.93
C PHE A 59 14.27 5.22 3.12
N VAL A 60 14.99 4.91 2.03
CA VAL A 60 14.77 3.70 1.23
C VAL A 60 15.00 2.43 2.07
N GLY A 61 16.09 2.39 2.84
CA GLY A 61 16.37 1.28 3.75
C GLY A 61 15.32 1.11 4.85
N ALA A 62 14.85 2.21 5.44
CA ALA A 62 13.78 2.18 6.43
C ALA A 62 12.43 1.73 5.82
N LYS A 63 12.13 2.12 4.58
CA LYS A 63 10.94 1.68 3.84
C LYS A 63 10.99 0.18 3.55
N ALA A 64 12.16 -0.32 3.14
CA ALA A 64 12.41 -1.75 2.97
C ALA A 64 12.22 -2.53 4.28
N PHE A 65 12.79 -2.03 5.39
CA PHE A 65 12.60 -2.63 6.71
C PHE A 65 11.12 -2.69 7.10
N ALA A 66 10.40 -1.57 6.96
CA ALA A 66 8.97 -1.49 7.27
C ALA A 66 8.13 -2.44 6.42
N ALA A 67 8.42 -2.57 5.12
CA ALA A 67 7.75 -3.52 4.24
C ALA A 67 7.95 -4.97 4.71
N GLY A 68 9.13 -5.31 5.23
CA GLY A 68 9.42 -6.61 5.82
C GLY A 68 8.61 -6.87 7.09
N VAL A 69 8.51 -5.87 7.97
CA VAL A 69 7.66 -5.95 9.18
C VAL A 69 6.21 -6.21 8.80
N ILE A 70 5.63 -5.45 7.86
CA ILE A 70 4.23 -5.61 7.41
C ILE A 70 3.99 -6.99 6.79
N LEU A 71 4.93 -7.45 5.95
CA LEU A 71 4.84 -8.78 5.34
C LEU A 71 4.79 -9.89 6.41
N ALA A 72 5.65 -9.78 7.44
CA ALA A 72 5.67 -10.71 8.55
C ALA A 72 4.41 -10.57 9.43
N THR A 73 3.88 -9.37 9.66
CA THR A 73 2.59 -9.17 10.37
C THR A 73 1.47 -9.94 9.66
N GLY A 74 1.38 -9.83 8.34
CA GLY A 74 0.37 -10.54 7.55
C GLY A 74 0.48 -12.07 7.69
N PHE A 75 1.67 -12.64 7.48
CA PHE A 75 1.86 -14.10 7.48
C PHE A 75 1.95 -14.73 8.87
N VAL A 76 2.66 -14.09 9.80
CA VAL A 76 3.07 -14.71 11.08
C VAL A 76 2.13 -14.36 12.22
N HIS A 77 1.43 -13.24 12.14
CA HIS A 77 0.52 -12.80 13.22
C HIS A 77 -0.95 -12.89 12.82
N MET A 78 -1.32 -12.30 11.67
CA MET A 78 -2.72 -12.24 11.27
C MET A 78 -3.23 -13.55 10.68
N LEU A 79 -2.47 -14.14 9.76
CA LEU A 79 -2.88 -15.41 9.15
C LEU A 79 -2.87 -16.57 10.15
N SER A 80 -1.90 -16.58 11.07
CA SER A 80 -1.81 -17.57 12.14
C SER A 80 -2.95 -17.40 13.15
N GLY A 81 -3.20 -16.18 13.66
CA GLY A 81 -4.32 -15.89 14.56
C GLY A 81 -5.67 -16.28 13.95
N GLY A 82 -5.89 -15.92 12.68
CA GLY A 82 -7.07 -16.33 11.95
C GLY A 82 -7.18 -17.85 11.78
N SER A 83 -6.06 -18.54 11.61
CA SER A 83 -6.00 -20.01 11.56
C SER A 83 -6.33 -20.64 12.91
N ASP A 84 -5.80 -20.11 14.00
CA ASP A 84 -5.99 -20.62 15.36
C ASP A 84 -7.46 -20.45 15.81
N ALA A 85 -8.08 -19.30 15.48
CA ALA A 85 -9.49 -19.07 15.74
C ALA A 85 -10.40 -20.06 14.97
N LEU A 86 -10.14 -20.26 13.67
CA LEU A 86 -10.96 -21.15 12.81
C LEU A 86 -10.71 -22.65 13.05
N ASN A 87 -9.55 -23.03 13.57
CA ASN A 87 -9.23 -24.43 13.91
C ASN A 87 -9.38 -24.73 15.41
N SER A 88 -9.98 -23.80 16.16
CA SER A 88 -10.21 -23.97 17.60
C SER A 88 -11.07 -25.21 17.90
N PRO A 89 -10.81 -25.92 19.02
CA PRO A 89 -11.59 -27.09 19.43
C PRO A 89 -13.04 -26.75 19.81
N CYS A 90 -13.37 -25.46 19.91
CA CYS A 90 -14.70 -24.94 20.20
C CYS A 90 -15.60 -24.85 18.96
N LEU A 91 -15.04 -25.06 17.77
CA LEU A 91 -15.79 -25.15 16.53
C LEU A 91 -16.05 -26.62 16.13
N PRO A 92 -17.17 -26.91 15.46
CA PRO A 92 -17.43 -28.26 14.96
C PRO A 92 -16.37 -28.65 13.91
N GLU A 93 -15.88 -29.89 13.97
CA GLU A 93 -14.85 -30.41 13.04
C GLU A 93 -15.22 -30.18 11.57
N PHE A 94 -16.50 -30.31 11.21
CA PHE A 94 -17.01 -29.98 9.88
C PHE A 94 -17.81 -28.66 9.93
N PRO A 95 -17.55 -27.69 9.02
CA PRO A 95 -16.56 -27.70 7.95
C PRO A 95 -15.15 -27.23 8.37
N TRP A 96 -15.01 -26.58 9.52
CA TRP A 96 -13.90 -25.67 9.84
C TRP A 96 -12.50 -26.31 9.91
N SER A 97 -12.38 -27.53 10.43
CA SER A 97 -11.07 -28.22 10.56
C SER A 97 -10.64 -28.98 9.30
N LYS A 98 -11.52 -29.12 8.30
CA LYS A 98 -11.28 -29.95 7.11
C LYS A 98 -10.69 -29.18 5.93
N PHE A 99 -10.80 -27.85 5.94
CA PHE A 99 -10.34 -26.98 4.87
C PHE A 99 -9.64 -25.75 5.46
N PRO A 100 -8.51 -25.29 4.90
CA PRO A 100 -7.78 -24.13 5.40
C PRO A 100 -8.51 -22.83 5.04
N PHE A 101 -9.63 -22.57 5.73
CA PHE A 101 -10.47 -21.40 5.51
C PHE A 101 -9.71 -20.08 5.69
N SER A 102 -8.75 -20.04 6.62
CA SER A 102 -7.91 -18.87 6.82
C SER A 102 -7.12 -18.49 5.55
N GLY A 103 -6.38 -19.45 4.99
CA GLY A 103 -5.67 -19.26 3.73
C GLY A 103 -6.59 -18.90 2.56
N PHE A 104 -7.79 -19.49 2.50
CA PHE A 104 -8.79 -19.17 1.48
C PHE A 104 -9.28 -17.72 1.57
N PHE A 105 -9.68 -17.25 2.75
CA PHE A 105 -10.12 -15.87 2.93
C PHE A 105 -9.00 -14.87 2.70
N ALA A 106 -7.77 -15.19 3.11
CA ALA A 106 -6.60 -14.37 2.80
C ALA A 106 -6.36 -14.24 1.29
N MET A 107 -6.35 -15.36 0.57
CA MET A 107 -6.19 -15.36 -0.88
C MET A 107 -7.31 -14.57 -1.59
N MET A 108 -8.56 -14.80 -1.20
CA MET A 108 -9.70 -14.07 -1.76
C MET A 108 -9.61 -12.57 -1.50
N ALA A 109 -9.17 -12.17 -0.31
CA ALA A 109 -8.93 -10.77 0.02
C ALA A 109 -7.79 -10.17 -0.83
N SER A 110 -6.65 -10.85 -0.98
CA SER A 110 -5.56 -10.37 -1.84
C SER A 110 -6.00 -10.19 -3.31
N LEU A 111 -6.79 -11.13 -3.84
CA LEU A 111 -7.33 -11.03 -5.21
C LEU A 111 -8.36 -9.90 -5.35
N ALA A 112 -9.21 -9.72 -4.34
CA ALA A 112 -10.15 -8.60 -4.32
C ALA A 112 -9.40 -7.26 -4.25
N THR A 113 -8.34 -7.17 -3.44
CA THR A 113 -7.48 -5.99 -3.37
C THR A 113 -6.84 -5.68 -4.72
N LEU A 114 -6.27 -6.68 -5.40
CA LEU A 114 -5.74 -6.54 -6.76
C LEU A 114 -6.80 -6.01 -7.74
N LEU A 115 -8.02 -6.55 -7.67
CA LEU A 115 -9.12 -6.10 -8.52
C LEU A 115 -9.47 -4.63 -8.24
N VAL A 116 -9.55 -4.23 -6.97
CA VAL A 116 -9.84 -2.85 -6.57
C VAL A 116 -8.72 -1.92 -7.03
N ASP A 117 -7.46 -2.30 -6.86
CA ASP A 117 -6.30 -1.53 -7.31
C ASP A 117 -6.31 -1.34 -8.83
N PHE A 118 -6.58 -2.40 -9.59
CA PHE A 118 -6.70 -2.34 -11.05
C PHE A 118 -7.86 -1.47 -11.51
N VAL A 119 -9.07 -1.68 -10.98
CA VAL A 119 -10.27 -0.92 -11.35
C VAL A 119 -10.11 0.54 -10.94
N GLY A 120 -9.55 0.80 -9.75
CA GLY A 120 -9.25 2.14 -9.27
C GLY A 120 -8.31 2.85 -10.24
N THR A 121 -7.16 2.26 -10.52
CA THR A 121 -6.17 2.80 -11.47
C THR A 121 -6.81 3.09 -12.83
N GLN A 122 -7.55 2.13 -13.42
CA GLN A 122 -8.22 2.30 -14.71
C GLN A 122 -9.32 3.37 -14.71
N TYR A 123 -10.12 3.45 -13.64
CA TYR A 123 -11.18 4.46 -13.52
C TYR A 123 -10.59 5.88 -13.48
N TYR A 124 -9.50 6.06 -12.73
CA TYR A 124 -8.82 7.32 -12.62
C TYR A 124 -8.08 7.71 -13.91
N GLU A 125 -7.36 6.79 -14.53
CA GLU A 125 -6.71 6.99 -15.84
C GLU A 125 -7.75 7.39 -16.89
N ARG A 126 -8.92 6.73 -16.94
CA ARG A 126 -10.01 7.09 -17.85
C ARG A 126 -10.57 8.48 -17.59
N LYS A 127 -10.73 8.87 -16.31
CA LYS A 127 -11.21 10.22 -15.97
C LYS A 127 -10.20 11.31 -16.35
N GLN A 128 -8.90 11.05 -16.24
CA GLN A 128 -7.86 11.97 -16.67
C GLN A 128 -7.75 12.02 -18.20
N GLY A 129 -7.86 10.88 -18.88
CA GLY A 129 -7.95 10.83 -20.35
C GLY A 129 -9.18 11.58 -20.90
N LEU A 130 -10.31 11.55 -20.18
CA LEU A 130 -11.51 12.33 -20.50
C LEU A 130 -11.45 13.80 -20.06
N ALA A 131 -10.51 14.18 -19.18
CA ALA A 131 -10.22 15.57 -18.83
C ALA A 131 -9.16 16.21 -19.74
N ARG A 132 -8.40 15.40 -20.51
CA ARG A 132 -7.49 15.83 -21.58
C ARG A 132 -8.11 16.21 -22.96
N PRO A 133 -9.42 16.41 -23.18
CA PRO A 133 -9.92 17.02 -24.40
C PRO A 133 -10.37 18.47 -24.16
N THR A 134 -9.55 19.33 -23.56
CA THR A 134 -9.82 20.79 -23.56
C THR A 134 -8.59 21.69 -23.35
N GLU A 135 -7.37 21.29 -23.72
CA GLU A 135 -6.24 22.24 -23.78
C GLU A 135 -5.51 22.30 -25.13
N ASP A 136 -5.69 21.31 -26.01
CA ASP A 136 -5.09 21.33 -27.36
C ASP A 136 -5.98 21.97 -28.46
N GLN A 137 -7.14 22.55 -28.10
CA GLN A 137 -8.00 23.26 -29.06
C GLN A 137 -8.10 24.78 -28.89
N VAL A 138 -7.33 25.39 -27.98
CA VAL A 138 -7.40 26.86 -27.73
C VAL A 138 -6.13 27.63 -28.17
N ARG A 139 -5.08 26.95 -28.66
CA ARG A 139 -3.82 27.61 -29.08
C ARG A 139 -3.59 27.71 -30.60
N VAL A 140 -4.64 27.77 -31.41
CA VAL A 140 -4.52 28.22 -32.81
C VAL A 140 -5.57 29.28 -33.10
N GLY A 141 -5.25 30.55 -32.83
CA GLY A 141 -6.12 31.66 -33.23
C GLY A 141 -5.82 33.02 -32.61
N SER A 142 -4.79 33.70 -33.09
CA SER A 142 -4.58 35.18 -33.14
C SER A 142 -3.16 35.40 -33.65
N ASP A 143 -2.76 36.27 -34.57
CA ASP A 143 -3.28 37.32 -35.46
C ASP A 143 -2.20 37.39 -36.59
N ASP A 144 -2.35 37.92 -37.81
CA ASP A 144 -2.71 39.29 -38.14
C ASP A 144 -2.75 39.50 -39.70
N SER A 145 -3.52 40.51 -40.13
CA SER A 145 -3.36 41.37 -41.34
C SER A 145 -3.87 40.96 -42.76
N ARG A 146 -4.85 41.77 -43.23
CA ARG A 146 -5.57 41.89 -44.54
C ARG A 146 -4.73 42.59 -45.67
N PRO A 147 -5.24 42.87 -46.91
CA PRO A 147 -6.41 42.35 -47.69
C PRO A 147 -6.10 41.98 -49.17
N GLY A 148 -6.97 41.19 -49.84
CA GLY A 148 -6.91 41.04 -51.31
C GLY A 148 -8.03 40.21 -51.96
N LEU A 149 -9.04 40.91 -52.48
CA LEU A 149 -9.83 40.69 -53.72
C LEU A 149 -10.52 39.33 -54.06
N GLU A 150 -11.86 39.45 -54.19
CA GLU A 150 -12.86 38.78 -55.05
C GLU A 150 -13.21 37.27 -55.03
N SER A 151 -14.53 37.07 -54.75
CA SER A 151 -15.53 36.37 -55.58
C SER A 151 -15.68 34.84 -55.53
N GLY A 152 -16.94 34.39 -55.40
CA GLY A 152 -17.41 33.19 -56.11
C GLY A 152 -17.93 32.00 -55.29
N ILE A 153 -19.20 32.06 -54.88
CA ILE A 153 -20.28 31.05 -54.99
C ILE A 153 -19.91 29.54 -55.13
N VAL A 154 -20.55 28.67 -54.31
CA VAL A 154 -21.43 27.50 -54.69
C VAL A 154 -21.30 26.30 -53.72
N SER A 155 -22.46 25.86 -53.23
CA SER A 155 -22.74 24.60 -52.51
C SER A 155 -22.38 23.31 -53.25
N ALA A 156 -22.04 22.26 -52.50
CA ALA A 156 -22.30 20.88 -52.95
C ALA A 156 -22.69 19.99 -51.76
N GLN A 157 -23.99 19.66 -51.75
CA GLN A 157 -24.64 18.63 -50.98
C GLN A 157 -24.27 17.25 -51.55
N LYS A 158 -24.04 16.23 -50.71
CA LYS A 158 -24.41 14.85 -51.06
C LYS A 158 -24.65 13.96 -49.84
N GLU A 159 -25.84 13.37 -49.86
CA GLU A 159 -26.41 12.34 -49.00
C GLU A 159 -25.57 11.05 -48.91
N SER A 160 -25.72 10.29 -47.82
CA SER A 160 -26.58 9.07 -47.82
C SER A 160 -26.29 8.20 -46.60
N ASN A 161 -27.39 7.75 -45.98
CA ASN A 161 -27.46 6.75 -44.92
C ASN A 161 -27.05 5.35 -45.43
N GLY A 162 -26.54 4.49 -44.54
CA GLY A 162 -26.45 3.04 -44.79
C GLY A 162 -25.47 2.28 -43.89
N THR A 163 -26.00 1.58 -42.88
CA THR A 163 -25.35 0.57 -42.03
C THR A 163 -24.87 -0.67 -42.81
N ILE A 164 -23.77 -1.32 -42.40
CA ILE A 164 -23.52 -2.79 -42.50
C ILE A 164 -22.34 -3.20 -41.58
N PHE A 165 -22.52 -4.34 -40.91
CA PHE A 165 -21.64 -5.05 -39.97
C PHE A 165 -20.56 -5.90 -40.66
N GLY A 166 -19.47 -6.22 -39.93
CA GLY A 166 -18.45 -7.26 -40.24
C GLY A 166 -17.04 -6.79 -39.87
N GLU A 167 -16.54 -6.98 -38.64
CA GLU A 167 -15.93 -8.19 -38.02
C GLU A 167 -14.39 -8.17 -38.11
N GLU A 168 -13.77 -8.11 -36.91
CA GLU A 168 -12.46 -8.61 -36.43
C GLU A 168 -11.16 -8.28 -37.22
N GLU A 169 -9.97 -8.11 -36.65
CA GLU A 169 -9.40 -8.31 -35.31
C GLU A 169 -8.11 -7.46 -35.29
N GLY A 170 -7.94 -6.61 -34.27
CA GLY A 170 -6.82 -5.65 -34.21
C GLY A 170 -6.31 -5.48 -32.79
N GLY A 171 -5.90 -6.59 -32.16
CA GLY A 171 -4.99 -6.65 -31.02
C GLY A 171 -5.10 -5.57 -29.94
N ARG A 172 -6.16 -5.62 -29.11
CA ARG A 172 -6.08 -5.02 -27.77
C ARG A 172 -5.17 -5.88 -26.89
N GLY A 173 -3.87 -5.62 -26.99
CA GLY A 173 -2.91 -6.06 -25.98
C GLY A 173 -3.25 -5.38 -24.66
N MET A 174 -3.96 -6.10 -23.79
CA MET A 174 -4.16 -5.73 -22.40
C MET A 174 -2.82 -5.82 -21.68
N HIS A 175 -2.17 -4.67 -21.48
CA HIS A 175 -0.87 -4.58 -20.82
C HIS A 175 -1.07 -4.75 -19.31
N ILE A 176 -0.84 -5.98 -18.83
CA ILE A 176 -0.75 -6.32 -17.41
C ILE A 176 0.52 -5.66 -16.86
N VAL A 177 0.34 -4.90 -15.77
CA VAL A 177 1.38 -4.31 -14.91
C VAL A 177 2.34 -3.37 -15.64
N GLY A 178 2.23 -2.08 -15.34
CA GLY A 178 3.19 -1.06 -15.75
C GLY A 178 4.60 -1.40 -15.27
N MET A 179 5.36 -2.03 -16.16
CA MET A 179 6.82 -2.08 -16.17
C MET A 179 7.26 -1.94 -17.62
N HIS A 180 7.65 -0.73 -17.99
CA HIS A 180 8.16 -0.45 -19.33
C HIS A 180 9.54 -1.11 -19.50
N ALA A 181 9.57 -2.34 -20.01
CA ALA A 181 10.76 -2.97 -20.55
C ALA A 181 10.70 -2.84 -22.07
N HIS A 182 11.51 -1.95 -22.65
CA HIS A 182 11.64 -1.83 -24.10
C HIS A 182 12.15 -3.15 -24.68
N ALA A 183 11.29 -3.87 -25.40
CA ALA A 183 11.71 -4.90 -26.33
C ALA A 183 12.29 -4.21 -27.58
N ALA A 184 13.62 -4.03 -27.60
CA ALA A 184 14.32 -3.53 -28.78
C ALA A 184 14.39 -4.64 -29.84
N HIS A 185 13.69 -4.42 -30.96
CA HIS A 185 13.97 -5.14 -32.20
C HIS A 185 15.40 -4.79 -32.65
N HIS A 186 16.18 -5.83 -32.97
CA HIS A 186 17.60 -5.80 -33.29
C HIS A 186 18.11 -4.60 -34.13
N ARG A 187 19.06 -3.85 -33.55
CA ARG A 187 20.25 -3.35 -34.26
C ARG A 187 21.41 -3.14 -33.27
N HIS A 188 22.57 -3.69 -33.60
CA HIS A 188 23.77 -3.68 -32.75
C HIS A 188 24.39 -2.28 -32.64
N SER A 189 24.69 -1.81 -31.43
CA SER A 189 25.91 -1.07 -31.05
C SER A 189 25.95 -0.78 -29.54
N HIS A 190 27.12 -1.06 -28.95
CA HIS A 190 27.68 -0.86 -27.59
C HIS A 190 26.82 -0.50 -26.35
N PRO A 191 27.12 -1.11 -25.17
CA PRO A 191 26.54 -0.74 -23.90
C PRO A 191 27.24 0.52 -23.38
N GLN A 192 26.51 1.62 -23.22
CA GLN A 192 27.02 2.75 -22.45
C GLN A 192 25.87 3.51 -21.75
N ASP A 193 25.87 3.34 -20.43
CA ASP A 193 25.45 4.30 -19.41
C ASP A 193 23.97 4.74 -19.33
N ALA A 194 23.11 3.82 -18.89
CA ALA A 194 21.74 4.14 -18.43
C ALA A 194 21.69 4.75 -17.00
N CYS A 195 22.84 5.00 -16.37
CA CYS A 195 22.91 5.49 -14.99
C CYS A 195 23.71 6.80 -14.82
N ASP A 196 24.14 7.46 -15.91
CA ASP A 196 24.96 8.67 -15.81
C ASP A 196 24.15 9.93 -16.13
N GLY A 197 24.09 10.83 -15.14
CA GLY A 197 23.43 12.13 -15.21
C GLY A 197 24.31 13.15 -14.52
N HIS A 198 25.40 13.56 -15.18
CA HIS A 198 26.29 14.59 -14.68
C HIS A 198 26.21 15.88 -15.51
N VAL A 199 25.88 16.97 -14.82
CA VAL A 199 25.89 18.35 -15.31
C VAL A 199 27.33 18.80 -15.50
N THR A 200 27.70 19.20 -16.72
CA THR A 200 28.95 19.95 -16.96
C THR A 200 28.70 21.06 -17.99
N GLU A 201 29.12 22.29 -17.64
CA GLU A 201 28.92 23.53 -18.39
C GLU A 201 29.66 23.59 -19.75
N PRO A 202 29.22 24.42 -20.72
CA PRO A 202 29.82 24.48 -22.06
C PRO A 202 30.98 25.48 -22.16
N GLY A 203 32.13 24.99 -22.66
CA GLY A 203 33.26 25.77 -23.19
C GLY A 203 33.32 25.70 -24.73
N HIS A 204 33.75 26.80 -25.33
CA HIS A 204 33.61 27.29 -26.72
C HIS A 204 34.40 26.56 -27.87
N VAL A 205 33.85 26.69 -29.10
CA VAL A 205 34.40 26.61 -30.51
C VAL A 205 34.69 25.23 -31.16
N ASP A 206 33.93 24.83 -32.19
CA ASP A 206 34.30 24.98 -33.63
C ASP A 206 33.13 24.63 -34.60
N SER A 207 33.24 25.15 -35.82
CA SER A 207 32.26 25.27 -36.90
C SER A 207 31.85 23.95 -37.60
N GLY A 208 30.56 23.84 -37.93
CA GLY A 208 30.05 22.86 -38.90
C GLY A 208 28.52 22.91 -39.03
N HIS A 209 28.02 23.44 -40.15
CA HIS A 209 26.59 23.48 -40.47
C HIS A 209 26.03 22.07 -40.80
N ALA A 210 25.06 21.62 -40.02
CA ALA A 210 24.06 20.63 -40.43
C ALA A 210 22.73 20.89 -39.67
N HIS A 211 21.69 21.30 -40.40
CA HIS A 211 20.35 21.49 -39.85
C HIS A 211 19.65 20.13 -39.72
N GLY A 212 19.66 19.55 -38.52
CA GLY A 212 18.72 18.52 -38.10
C GLY A 212 17.83 19.08 -36.99
N HIS A 213 16.55 19.33 -37.30
CA HIS A 213 15.54 19.68 -36.30
C HIS A 213 15.21 18.43 -35.45
N GLY A 214 16.02 18.18 -34.42
CA GLY A 214 15.70 17.25 -33.35
C GLY A 214 14.84 17.95 -32.31
N HIS A 215 13.54 17.69 -32.32
CA HIS A 215 12.65 18.07 -31.23
C HIS A 215 12.95 17.17 -30.02
N SER A 216 13.76 17.68 -29.10
CA SER A 216 13.92 17.13 -27.75
C SER A 216 12.62 17.37 -26.98
N HIS A 217 11.72 16.39 -26.98
CA HIS A 217 10.67 16.31 -25.98
C HIS A 217 11.33 15.89 -24.67
N GLY A 218 11.58 16.86 -23.80
CA GLY A 218 11.78 16.58 -22.38
C GLY A 218 10.51 15.94 -21.86
N PHE A 219 10.59 14.65 -21.53
CA PHE A 219 9.54 13.92 -20.83
C PHE A 219 9.34 14.57 -19.47
N GLY A 220 8.29 15.39 -19.38
CA GLY A 220 7.73 15.93 -18.14
C GLY A 220 6.29 15.47 -17.95
N ASP A 221 5.96 14.23 -18.33
CA ASP A 221 4.59 13.68 -18.24
C ASP A 221 4.53 12.37 -17.41
N ASP A 222 5.56 12.03 -16.64
CA ASP A 222 5.55 10.87 -15.72
C ASP A 222 5.13 11.24 -14.27
N ASP A 223 5.04 12.53 -13.94
CA ASP A 223 4.75 12.98 -12.56
C ASP A 223 3.24 13.06 -12.23
N GLU A 224 2.35 13.13 -13.22
CA GLU A 224 0.90 13.22 -12.98
C GLU A 224 0.20 11.85 -12.91
N ASP A 225 0.68 10.86 -13.67
CA ASP A 225 0.14 9.48 -13.70
C ASP A 225 0.49 8.68 -12.43
N THR A 226 1.65 8.99 -11.83
CA THR A 226 2.11 8.40 -10.56
C THR A 226 1.28 8.88 -9.36
N GLY A 227 0.84 10.14 -9.35
CA GLY A 227 0.11 10.73 -8.22
C GLY A 227 -1.20 10.02 -7.89
N VAL A 228 -1.93 9.52 -8.89
CA VAL A 228 -3.26 8.92 -8.68
C VAL A 228 -3.22 7.45 -8.32
N ARG A 229 -2.26 6.68 -8.87
CA ARG A 229 -1.96 5.33 -8.37
C ARG A 229 -1.62 5.38 -6.88
N HIS A 230 -0.83 6.36 -6.45
CA HIS A 230 -0.52 6.53 -5.03
C HIS A 230 -1.75 6.89 -4.18
N VAL A 231 -2.79 7.55 -4.72
CA VAL A 231 -4.04 7.81 -3.99
C VAL A 231 -4.85 6.53 -3.77
N VAL A 232 -5.03 5.72 -4.82
CA VAL A 232 -5.75 4.44 -4.73
C VAL A 232 -5.02 3.50 -3.78
N VAL A 233 -3.71 3.33 -3.97
CA VAL A 233 -2.85 2.52 -3.08
C VAL A 233 -2.93 3.03 -1.64
N SER A 234 -2.90 4.35 -1.42
CA SER A 234 -3.00 4.91 -0.07
C SER A 234 -4.37 4.70 0.59
N GLN A 235 -5.46 4.66 -0.17
CA GLN A 235 -6.80 4.35 0.35
C GLN A 235 -6.98 2.87 0.66
N ILE A 236 -6.45 2.00 -0.19
CA ILE A 236 -6.44 0.55 0.05
C ILE A 236 -5.57 0.23 1.28
N LEU A 237 -4.40 0.89 1.42
CA LEU A 237 -3.55 0.82 2.62
C LEU A 237 -4.34 1.21 3.85
N GLU A 238 -5.04 2.33 3.82
CA GLU A 238 -5.83 2.80 4.94
C GLU A 238 -6.94 1.79 5.31
N LEU A 239 -7.66 1.22 4.33
CA LEU A 239 -8.71 0.24 4.58
C LEU A 239 -8.15 -1.07 5.20
N GLY A 240 -7.05 -1.59 4.66
CA GLY A 240 -6.38 -2.78 5.17
C GLY A 240 -5.90 -2.60 6.60
N ILE A 241 -5.19 -1.50 6.85
CA ILE A 241 -4.64 -1.17 8.17
C ILE A 241 -5.75 -0.87 9.18
N VAL A 242 -6.83 -0.19 8.79
CA VAL A 242 -7.97 0.10 9.69
C VAL A 242 -8.64 -1.19 10.14
N SER A 243 -8.93 -2.11 9.21
CA SER A 243 -9.56 -3.40 9.56
C SER A 243 -8.70 -4.22 10.53
N HIS A 244 -7.40 -4.30 10.27
CA HIS A 244 -6.40 -4.94 11.13
C HIS A 244 -6.35 -4.31 12.54
N SER A 245 -6.23 -2.99 12.58
CA SER A 245 -6.05 -2.21 13.81
C SER A 245 -7.25 -2.29 14.75
N VAL A 246 -8.47 -2.40 14.21
CA VAL A 246 -9.68 -2.58 15.02
C VAL A 246 -9.69 -3.95 15.69
N ILE A 247 -9.39 -5.01 14.95
CA ILE A 247 -9.47 -6.40 15.48
C ILE A 247 -8.41 -6.59 16.56
N ILE A 248 -7.16 -6.22 16.27
CA ILE A 248 -6.07 -6.28 17.25
C ILE A 248 -6.40 -5.45 18.50
N GLY A 249 -6.92 -4.23 18.31
CA GLY A 249 -7.32 -3.38 19.43
C GLY A 249 -8.39 -4.04 20.28
N LEU A 250 -9.42 -4.62 19.65
CA LEU A 250 -10.50 -5.34 20.32
C LEU A 250 -9.97 -6.53 21.12
N SER A 251 -9.12 -7.36 20.51
CA SER A 251 -8.54 -8.56 21.14
C SER A 251 -7.66 -8.22 22.34
N LEU A 252 -6.80 -7.19 22.24
CA LEU A 252 -6.04 -6.69 23.40
C LEU A 252 -6.97 -6.13 24.49
N GLY A 253 -8.00 -5.38 24.11
CA GLY A 253 -8.94 -4.79 25.05
C GLY A 253 -9.77 -5.82 25.84
N VAL A 254 -10.12 -6.93 25.21
CA VAL A 254 -10.84 -8.06 25.81
C VAL A 254 -9.94 -8.92 26.70
N SER A 255 -8.65 -9.06 26.35
CA SER A 255 -7.70 -9.90 27.10
C SER A 255 -7.63 -9.52 28.58
N GLN A 256 -7.68 -10.49 29.49
CA GLN A 256 -7.68 -10.24 30.95
C GLN A 256 -6.36 -10.64 31.63
N SER A 257 -5.39 -11.19 30.91
CA SER A 257 -4.14 -11.65 31.49
C SER A 257 -2.98 -10.68 31.28
N PRO A 258 -2.39 -10.13 32.37
CA PRO A 258 -1.17 -9.34 32.30
C PRO A 258 -0.01 -10.05 31.59
N CYS A 259 0.08 -11.37 31.74
CA CYS A 259 1.12 -12.19 31.14
C CYS A 259 1.07 -12.17 29.60
N THR A 260 -0.12 -12.10 29.01
CA THR A 260 -0.33 -11.97 27.56
C THR A 260 -0.22 -10.51 27.13
N ILE A 261 -0.81 -9.58 27.88
CA ILE A 261 -0.84 -8.16 27.51
C ILE A 261 0.57 -7.57 27.46
N ARG A 262 1.46 -7.87 28.42
CA ARG A 262 2.81 -7.28 28.49
C ARG A 262 3.64 -7.45 27.20
N PRO A 263 3.85 -8.67 26.68
CA PRO A 263 4.60 -8.84 25.44
C PRO A 263 3.78 -8.36 24.22
N LEU A 264 2.45 -8.49 24.23
CA LEU A 264 1.59 -7.94 23.18
C LEU A 264 1.81 -6.44 23.04
N VAL A 265 1.85 -5.66 24.12
CA VAL A 265 2.07 -4.21 24.05
C VAL A 265 3.37 -3.84 23.37
N ALA A 266 4.45 -4.57 23.66
CA ALA A 266 5.75 -4.34 23.04
C ALA A 266 5.73 -4.67 21.54
N ALA A 267 5.20 -5.84 21.17
CA ALA A 267 5.04 -6.25 19.78
C ALA A 267 4.10 -5.31 19.01
N LEU A 268 3.01 -4.88 19.65
CA LEU A 268 2.01 -4.01 19.05
C LEU A 268 2.54 -2.58 18.82
N SER A 269 3.29 -2.05 19.78
CA SER A 269 3.92 -0.74 19.63
C SER A 269 4.98 -0.76 18.52
N PHE A 270 5.74 -1.85 18.40
CA PHE A 270 6.76 -2.00 17.36
C PHE A 270 6.17 -2.08 15.96
N HIS A 271 5.17 -2.95 15.71
CA HIS A 271 4.57 -3.02 14.37
C HIS A 271 3.83 -1.71 14.03
N GLN A 272 3.07 -1.14 14.97
CA GLN A 272 2.29 0.09 14.72
C GLN A 272 3.19 1.26 14.31
N PHE A 273 4.41 1.34 14.88
CA PHE A 273 5.39 2.33 14.45
C PHE A 273 5.75 2.16 12.97
N PHE A 274 6.06 0.95 12.53
CA PHE A 274 6.50 0.69 11.15
C PHE A 274 5.34 0.71 10.14
N GLU A 275 4.14 0.33 10.54
CA GLU A 275 2.93 0.54 9.75
C GLU A 275 2.65 2.03 9.55
N GLY A 276 2.77 2.82 10.61
CA GLY A 276 2.66 4.28 10.54
C GLY A 276 3.73 4.89 9.64
N PHE A 277 4.97 4.40 9.72
CA PHE A 277 6.07 4.82 8.84
C PHE A 277 5.79 4.50 7.37
N ALA A 278 5.28 3.31 7.06
CA ALA A 278 4.92 2.94 5.70
C ALA A 278 3.80 3.83 5.15
N LEU A 279 2.73 4.02 5.92
CA LEU A 279 1.61 4.89 5.56
C LEU A 279 2.06 6.34 5.37
N GLY A 280 2.84 6.89 6.30
CA GLY A 280 3.40 8.24 6.19
C GLY A 280 4.29 8.40 4.96
N GLY A 281 5.04 7.37 4.60
CA GLY A 281 5.85 7.32 3.37
C GLY A 281 4.99 7.42 2.11
N CYS A 282 3.89 6.66 2.05
CA CYS A 282 2.94 6.71 0.93
C CYS A 282 2.23 8.06 0.85
N ILE A 283 1.75 8.61 1.98
CA ILE A 283 1.11 9.94 2.05
C ILE A 283 2.08 11.04 1.58
N SER A 284 3.36 10.96 1.98
CA SER A 284 4.37 11.94 1.59
C SER A 284 4.65 11.93 0.08
N GLN A 285 4.53 10.76 -0.57
CA GLN A 285 4.73 10.59 -2.02
C GLN A 285 3.49 11.02 -2.82
N ALA A 286 2.29 10.75 -2.32
CA ALA A 286 1.01 11.05 -2.98
C ALA A 286 0.66 12.57 -3.11
N GLN A 287 1.57 13.48 -2.73
CA GLN A 287 1.39 14.95 -2.78
C GLN A 287 0.05 15.48 -2.23
N PHE A 288 -0.55 14.79 -1.26
CA PHE A 288 -1.82 15.22 -0.67
C PHE A 288 -1.70 16.60 -0.02
N ARG A 289 -2.80 17.37 -0.03
CA ARG A 289 -2.93 18.57 0.79
C ARG A 289 -2.72 18.20 2.26
N ASN A 290 -2.00 19.03 3.02
CA ASN A 290 -1.72 18.80 4.45
C ASN A 290 -2.97 18.46 5.29
N ARG A 291 -4.16 18.98 4.92
CA ARG A 291 -5.42 18.62 5.60
C ARG A 291 -5.82 17.15 5.37
N SER A 292 -5.71 16.65 4.14
CA SER A 292 -6.04 15.25 3.82
C SER A 292 -5.05 14.30 4.47
N ALA A 293 -3.75 14.62 4.38
CA ALA A 293 -2.69 13.88 5.06
C ALA A 293 -2.92 13.81 6.58
N ALA A 294 -3.30 14.93 7.21
CA ALA A 294 -3.62 14.98 8.63
C ALA A 294 -4.86 14.15 8.98
N ILE A 295 -5.93 14.19 8.17
CA ILE A 295 -7.14 13.40 8.39
C ILE A 295 -6.82 11.90 8.35
N MET A 296 -6.11 11.43 7.33
CA MET A 296 -5.70 10.01 7.21
C MET A 296 -4.81 9.57 8.37
N ALA A 297 -3.84 10.42 8.75
CA ALA A 297 -2.98 10.14 9.90
C ALA A 297 -3.76 10.04 11.23
N CYS A 298 -4.76 10.91 11.41
CA CYS A 298 -5.65 10.86 12.58
C CYS A 298 -6.49 9.59 12.61
N PHE A 299 -7.04 9.16 11.47
CA PHE A 299 -7.81 7.92 11.38
C PHE A 299 -6.96 6.71 11.75
N PHE A 300 -5.76 6.57 11.18
CA PHE A 300 -4.83 5.52 11.58
C PHE A 300 -4.54 5.54 13.09
N ALA A 301 -4.19 6.70 13.64
CA ALA A 301 -3.73 6.81 15.03
C ALA A 301 -4.84 6.51 16.05
N ILE A 302 -6.08 6.90 15.77
CA ILE A 302 -7.21 6.75 16.71
C ILE A 302 -7.84 5.35 16.64
N THR A 303 -7.71 4.65 15.51
CA THR A 303 -8.40 3.37 15.28
C THR A 303 -8.01 2.30 16.29
N THR A 304 -6.71 2.08 16.56
CA THR A 304 -6.26 1.05 17.52
C THR A 304 -6.66 1.39 18.96
N PRO A 305 -6.43 2.61 19.49
CA PRO A 305 -6.95 3.02 20.80
C PRO A 305 -8.46 2.87 20.96
N LEU A 306 -9.22 3.21 19.91
CA LEU A 306 -10.67 3.05 19.91
C LEU A 306 -11.05 1.57 19.99
N GLY A 307 -10.38 0.69 19.23
CA GLY A 307 -10.55 -0.76 19.31
C GLY A 307 -10.30 -1.30 20.72
N ILE A 308 -9.21 -0.87 21.37
CA ILE A 308 -8.89 -1.25 22.76
C ILE A 308 -9.97 -0.75 23.72
N GLY A 309 -10.42 0.50 23.58
CA GLY A 309 -11.48 1.07 24.40
C GLY A 309 -12.80 0.31 24.28
N VAL A 310 -13.19 -0.06 23.05
CA VAL A 310 -14.36 -0.90 22.79
C VAL A 310 -14.17 -2.29 23.39
N GLY A 311 -12.98 -2.89 23.23
CA GLY A 311 -12.65 -4.19 23.82
C GLY A 311 -12.77 -4.20 25.34
N ILE A 312 -12.26 -3.17 26.01
CA ILE A 312 -12.43 -2.98 27.46
C ILE A 312 -13.92 -2.93 27.81
N ALA A 313 -14.70 -2.13 27.07
CA ALA A 313 -16.12 -1.92 27.35
C ALA A 313 -16.97 -3.20 27.23
N ILE A 314 -16.65 -4.08 26.27
CA ILE A 314 -17.38 -5.34 26.07
C ILE A 314 -16.75 -6.53 26.81
N SER A 315 -15.58 -6.36 27.41
CA SER A 315 -14.81 -7.46 28.00
C SER A 315 -15.54 -8.25 29.08
N SER A 316 -16.53 -7.65 29.76
CA SER A 316 -17.34 -8.32 30.79
C SER A 316 -18.45 -9.23 30.24
N SER A 317 -18.90 -8.99 29.00
CA SER A 317 -20.00 -9.73 28.36
C SER A 317 -19.57 -10.54 27.14
N TYR A 318 -18.35 -10.32 26.65
CA TYR A 318 -17.77 -11.03 25.53
C TYR A 318 -17.23 -12.39 25.95
N ASN A 319 -17.65 -13.44 25.24
CA ASN A 319 -17.11 -14.78 25.41
C ASN A 319 -16.22 -15.13 24.20
N PRO A 320 -14.87 -15.14 24.36
CA PRO A 320 -13.95 -15.44 23.26
C PRO A 320 -14.12 -16.87 22.72
N ASN A 321 -14.64 -17.79 23.53
CA ASN A 321 -14.84 -19.19 23.14
C ASN A 321 -16.16 -19.45 22.41
N SER A 322 -16.96 -18.41 22.15
CA SER A 322 -18.20 -18.54 21.38
C SER A 322 -17.88 -18.84 19.91
N ALA A 323 -18.58 -19.82 19.33
CA ALA A 323 -18.41 -20.18 17.92
C ALA A 323 -18.57 -18.98 16.97
N GLY A 324 -19.49 -18.06 17.28
CA GLY A 324 -19.67 -16.84 16.50
C GLY A 324 -18.47 -15.91 16.57
N ALA A 325 -17.89 -15.73 17.77
CA ALA A 325 -16.72 -14.89 18.00
C ALA A 325 -15.51 -15.41 17.22
N LEU A 326 -15.20 -16.71 17.38
CA LEU A 326 -14.09 -17.40 16.73
C LEU A 326 -14.20 -17.37 15.20
N VAL A 327 -15.40 -17.58 14.64
CA VAL A 327 -15.61 -17.50 13.19
C VAL A 327 -15.42 -16.06 12.70
N THR A 328 -15.95 -15.06 13.41
CA THR A 328 -15.79 -13.66 12.99
C THR A 328 -14.35 -13.19 13.08
N GLU A 329 -13.65 -13.48 14.18
CA GLU A 329 -12.24 -13.17 14.36
C GLU A 329 -11.40 -13.85 13.27
N GLY A 330 -11.61 -15.16 13.10
CA GLY A 330 -10.94 -15.97 12.10
C GLY A 330 -11.06 -15.45 10.67
N ILE A 331 -12.26 -15.10 10.23
CA ILE A 331 -12.51 -14.56 8.88
C ILE A 331 -11.86 -13.18 8.73
N LEU A 332 -12.08 -12.29 9.70
CA LEU A 332 -11.60 -10.92 9.61
C LEU A 332 -10.07 -10.83 9.66
N ASP A 333 -9.43 -11.64 10.51
CA ASP A 333 -7.96 -11.72 10.59
C ASP A 333 -7.36 -12.28 9.30
N SER A 334 -7.99 -13.31 8.74
CA SER A 334 -7.55 -13.92 7.49
C SER A 334 -7.69 -12.96 6.31
N MET A 335 -8.81 -12.23 6.20
CA MET A 335 -8.99 -11.22 5.17
C MET A 335 -7.97 -10.09 5.34
N SER A 336 -7.76 -9.62 6.56
CA SER A 336 -6.79 -8.58 6.88
C SER A 336 -5.35 -9.01 6.52
N ALA A 337 -4.97 -10.26 6.85
CA ALA A 337 -3.70 -10.85 6.43
C ALA A 337 -3.51 -10.81 4.91
N GLY A 338 -4.54 -11.20 4.15
CA GLY A 338 -4.53 -11.17 2.70
C GLY A 338 -4.31 -9.77 2.12
N ILE A 339 -4.96 -8.75 2.70
CA ILE A 339 -4.76 -7.36 2.32
C ILE A 339 -3.32 -6.94 2.62
N LEU A 340 -2.83 -7.13 3.85
CA LEU A 340 -1.46 -6.75 4.27
C LEU A 340 -0.37 -7.43 3.43
N VAL A 341 -0.54 -8.70 3.09
CA VAL A 341 0.39 -9.43 2.21
C VAL A 341 0.43 -8.81 0.81
N TYR A 342 -0.73 -8.46 0.24
CA TYR A 342 -0.79 -7.75 -1.04
C TYR A 342 -0.09 -6.40 -0.94
N MET A 343 -0.40 -5.60 0.07
CA MET A 343 0.21 -4.28 0.28
C MET A 343 1.74 -4.38 0.39
N ALA A 344 2.24 -5.34 1.16
CA ALA A 344 3.67 -5.50 1.35
C ALA A 344 4.38 -5.93 0.06
N LEU A 345 3.86 -6.96 -0.63
CA LEU A 345 4.52 -7.51 -1.82
C LEU A 345 4.39 -6.59 -3.05
N VAL A 346 3.19 -6.09 -3.32
CA VAL A 346 2.89 -5.36 -4.55
C VAL A 346 3.15 -3.86 -4.37
N ASP A 347 2.59 -3.26 -3.31
CA ASP A 347 2.57 -1.81 -3.18
C ASP A 347 3.83 -1.23 -2.54
N LEU A 348 4.54 -2.00 -1.72
CA LEU A 348 5.79 -1.58 -1.10
C LEU A 348 7.01 -2.20 -1.79
N ILE A 349 7.12 -3.54 -1.79
CA ILE A 349 8.31 -4.22 -2.31
C ILE A 349 8.41 -4.04 -3.82
N ALA A 350 7.39 -4.44 -4.58
CA ALA A 350 7.50 -4.41 -6.03
C ALA A 350 7.62 -2.98 -6.58
N ALA A 351 6.83 -2.04 -6.08
CA ALA A 351 6.89 -0.64 -6.49
C ALA A 351 8.27 0.01 -6.22
N ASP A 352 8.89 -0.26 -5.06
CA ASP A 352 10.15 0.39 -4.70
C ASP A 352 11.39 -0.34 -5.22
N PHE A 353 11.41 -1.67 -5.15
CA PHE A 353 12.61 -2.47 -5.43
C PHE A 353 12.84 -2.69 -6.92
N LEU A 354 11.80 -2.67 -7.73
CA LEU A 354 11.92 -2.76 -9.19
C LEU A 354 12.13 -1.39 -9.86
N SER A 355 12.25 -0.31 -9.07
CA SER A 355 12.55 1.03 -9.59
C SER A 355 13.98 1.14 -10.15
N LYS A 356 14.16 1.96 -11.20
CA LYS A 356 15.48 2.23 -11.81
C LYS A 356 16.54 2.68 -10.79
N ARG A 357 16.13 3.38 -9.74
CA ARG A 357 17.00 3.90 -8.67
C ARG A 357 17.72 2.79 -7.89
N MET A 358 17.03 1.69 -7.62
CA MET A 358 17.59 0.51 -6.94
C MET A 358 18.48 -0.28 -7.90
N SER A 359 18.06 -0.43 -9.15
CA SER A 359 18.81 -1.15 -10.19
C SER A 359 20.16 -0.50 -10.54
N CYS A 360 20.26 0.84 -10.50
CA CYS A 360 21.54 1.53 -10.75
C CYS A 360 22.50 1.50 -9.54
N ASN A 361 22.04 1.16 -8.33
CA ASN A 361 22.84 1.22 -7.10
C ASN A 361 22.90 -0.14 -6.39
N PHE A 362 23.78 -1.03 -6.87
CA PHE A 362 23.91 -2.40 -6.34
C PHE A 362 24.12 -2.48 -4.81
N ARG A 363 24.90 -1.56 -4.23
CA ARG A 363 25.11 -1.50 -2.76
C ARG A 363 23.82 -1.18 -2.01
N LEU A 364 23.04 -0.23 -2.52
CA LEU A 364 21.76 0.14 -1.92
C LEU A 364 20.75 -0.99 -2.06
N GLN A 365 20.73 -1.67 -3.20
CA GLN A 365 19.86 -2.81 -3.46
C GLN A 365 20.13 -3.96 -2.47
N ILE A 366 21.40 -4.37 -2.28
CA ILE A 366 21.76 -5.39 -1.29
C ILE A 366 21.34 -4.94 0.11
N LEU A 367 21.68 -3.71 0.51
CA LEU A 367 21.35 -3.20 1.84
C LEU A 367 19.83 -3.21 2.09
N SER A 368 19.04 -2.78 1.10
CA SER A 368 17.58 -2.79 1.19
C SER A 368 17.03 -4.21 1.30
N TYR A 369 17.54 -5.19 0.56
CA TYR A 369 17.14 -6.59 0.74
C TYR A 369 17.52 -7.12 2.13
N CYS A 370 18.73 -6.81 2.62
CA CYS A 370 19.13 -7.18 3.97
C CYS A 370 18.20 -6.57 5.03
N LEU A 371 17.83 -5.29 4.89
CA LEU A 371 16.91 -4.60 5.79
C LEU A 371 15.48 -5.15 5.70
N LEU A 372 15.03 -5.54 4.50
CA LEU A 372 13.75 -6.20 4.29
C LEU A 372 13.66 -7.51 5.08
N PHE A 373 14.66 -8.39 4.94
CA PHE A 373 14.73 -9.64 5.71
C PHE A 373 14.90 -9.40 7.20
N LEU A 374 15.65 -8.37 7.61
CA LEU A 374 15.80 -7.99 9.02
C LEU A 374 14.47 -7.53 9.60
N GLY A 375 13.69 -6.74 8.85
CA GLY A 375 12.34 -6.32 9.23
C GLY A 375 11.43 -7.52 9.45
N ALA A 376 11.33 -8.40 8.45
CA ALA A 376 10.52 -9.61 8.56
C ALA A 376 10.98 -10.51 9.73
N GLY A 377 12.28 -10.74 9.87
CA GLY A 377 12.85 -11.52 10.96
C GLY A 377 12.59 -10.90 12.34
N SER A 378 12.67 -9.58 12.47
CA SER A 378 12.42 -8.89 13.74
C SER A 378 10.96 -9.03 14.19
N MET A 379 10.00 -8.90 13.27
CA MET A 379 8.58 -9.06 13.58
C MET A 379 8.25 -10.52 13.90
N SER A 380 8.82 -11.48 13.16
CA SER A 380 8.66 -12.90 13.46
C SER A 380 9.27 -13.30 14.80
N LEU A 381 10.40 -12.71 15.19
CA LEU A 381 10.99 -12.94 16.51
C LEU A 381 10.05 -12.42 17.59
N LEU A 382 9.52 -11.21 17.47
CA LEU A 382 8.57 -10.65 18.44
C LEU A 382 7.32 -11.54 18.60
N ALA A 383 6.85 -12.17 17.53
CA ALA A 383 5.74 -13.11 17.56
C ALA A 383 6.01 -14.41 18.34
N ILE A 384 7.28 -14.74 18.64
CA ILE A 384 7.61 -15.89 19.51
C ILE A 384 7.46 -15.51 20.99
N TRP A 385 7.64 -14.23 21.32
CA TRP A 385 7.61 -13.73 22.69
C TRP A 385 6.26 -13.14 23.10
N ALA A 386 5.43 -12.78 22.11
CA ALA A 386 4.04 -12.35 22.25
C ALA A 386 3.10 -13.54 22.28
#